data_AF-A0A2N7RA67-F1
#
_entry.id   AF-A0A2N7RA67-F1
#
_cell.length_a   1.000
_cell.length_b   1.000
_cell.length_c   1.000
_cell.angle_alpha   90.00
_cell.angle_beta   90.00
_cell.angle_gamma   90.00
#
_symmetry.space_group_name_H-M   'P 1'
#
loop_
_entity.id
_entity.type
_entity.pdbx_description
1 polymer ?
#
loop_
_entity_poly.entity_id
_entity_poly.type
_entity_poly.pdbx_seq_one_letter_code
_entity_poly.pdbx_strand_id
1 'polypeptide(L)'
;MHAKKFIDDVAASNASLLALYALGRQGQTRLGAMLDALALADGQREQVLAMIRLAIDDTTYQLVCGIEGSASLGDSQQDYTLLDEDGNTLTGALDNLLYERLNP
;
A
#
# COMPACT_ATOMS: atom_id res chain seq x y z
N MET A 1 1.25 -6.80 18.85
CA MET A 1 0.93 -7.18 17.45
C MET A 1 2.06 -8.04 16.89
N HIS A 2 1.81 -8.95 15.95
CA HIS A 2 2.88 -9.71 15.28
C HIS A 2 3.00 -9.31 13.80
N ALA A 3 4.18 -9.49 13.21
CA ALA A 3 4.55 -9.06 11.84
C ALA A 3 3.50 -9.42 10.78
N LYS A 4 3.03 -10.68 10.75
CA LYS A 4 1.97 -11.10 9.80
C LYS A 4 0.67 -10.29 9.94
N LYS A 5 0.20 -10.02 11.16
CA LYS A 5 -1.03 -9.23 11.37
C LYS A 5 -0.83 -7.78 10.93
N PHE A 6 0.36 -7.23 11.18
CA PHE A 6 0.73 -5.91 10.68
C PHE A 6 0.66 -5.85 9.14
N ILE A 7 1.21 -6.84 8.44
CA ILE A 7 1.11 -6.92 6.97
C ILE A 7 -0.33 -7.12 6.48
N ASP A 8 -1.12 -7.95 7.17
CA ASP A 8 -2.54 -8.12 6.85
C ASP A 8 -3.29 -6.76 6.97
N ASP A 9 -2.96 -5.95 7.98
CA ASP A 9 -3.52 -4.60 8.16
C ASP A 9 -3.03 -3.60 7.11
N VAL A 10 -1.75 -3.65 6.72
CA VAL A 10 -1.19 -2.82 5.64
C VAL A 10 -1.91 -3.12 4.32
N ALA A 11 -2.07 -4.40 3.96
CA ALA A 11 -2.78 -4.80 2.75
C ALA A 11 -4.26 -4.38 2.78
N ALA A 12 -4.91 -4.49 3.95
CA ALA A 12 -6.28 -4.00 4.14
C ALA A 12 -6.37 -2.47 3.95
N SER A 13 -5.40 -1.73 4.46
CA SER A 13 -5.31 -0.27 4.31
C SER A 13 -5.18 0.16 2.84
N ASN A 14 -4.30 -0.50 2.07
CA ASN A 14 -4.17 -0.29 0.62
C ASN A 14 -5.53 -0.52 -0.10
N ALA A 15 -6.20 -1.62 0.22
CA ALA A 15 -7.50 -1.95 -0.36
C ALA A 15 -8.60 -0.94 0.00
N SER A 16 -8.65 -0.49 1.27
CA SER A 16 -9.57 0.54 1.72
C SER A 16 -9.33 1.88 1.00
N LEU A 17 -8.07 2.27 0.80
CA LEU A 17 -7.74 3.49 0.07
C LEU A 17 -8.20 3.44 -1.38
N LEU A 18 -7.96 2.31 -2.08
CA LEU A 18 -8.46 2.10 -3.43
C LEU A 18 -10.00 2.15 -3.49
N ALA A 19 -10.69 1.55 -2.51
CA ALA A 19 -12.15 1.58 -2.43
C ALA A 19 -12.67 3.02 -2.33
N LEU A 20 -12.01 3.88 -1.55
CA LEU A 20 -12.36 5.31 -1.49
C LEU A 20 -12.14 6.01 -2.85
N TYR A 21 -11.11 5.64 -3.61
CA TYR A 21 -10.90 6.18 -4.96
C TYR A 21 -11.99 5.74 -5.94
N ALA A 22 -12.43 4.48 -5.84
CA ALA A 22 -13.47 3.91 -6.70
C ALA A 22 -14.82 4.63 -6.53
N LEU A 23 -15.14 5.11 -5.32
CA LEU A 23 -16.34 5.90 -5.00
C LEU A 23 -16.37 7.30 -5.65
N GLY A 24 -15.32 7.70 -6.37
CA GLY A 24 -15.28 9.00 -7.04
C GLY A 24 -15.38 10.17 -6.05
N ARG A 25 -16.21 11.16 -6.35
CA ARG A 25 -16.48 12.29 -5.44
C ARG A 25 -17.07 11.86 -4.09
N GLN A 26 -17.82 10.76 -4.03
CA GLN A 26 -18.44 10.28 -2.78
C GLN A 26 -17.41 9.72 -1.81
N GLY A 27 -16.27 9.23 -2.31
CA GLY A 27 -15.17 8.76 -1.46
C GLY A 27 -14.40 9.87 -0.76
N GLN A 28 -14.73 11.14 -1.01
CA GLN A 28 -14.12 12.32 -0.38
C GLN A 28 -12.59 12.40 -0.53
N THR A 29 -12.06 11.82 -1.61
CA THR A 29 -10.64 11.91 -1.95
C THR A 29 -10.44 12.84 -3.15
N ARG A 30 -9.30 13.56 -3.17
CA ARG A 30 -8.95 14.39 -4.33
C ARG A 30 -8.83 13.56 -5.61
N LEU A 31 -8.24 12.35 -5.52
CA LEU A 31 -8.08 11.46 -6.66
C LEU A 31 -9.44 10.94 -7.16
N GLY A 32 -10.34 10.50 -6.28
CA GLY A 32 -11.69 10.08 -6.66
C GLY A 32 -12.47 11.20 -7.38
N ALA A 33 -12.37 12.44 -6.88
CA ALA A 33 -12.97 13.59 -7.56
C ALA A 33 -12.39 13.84 -8.96
N MET A 34 -11.08 13.64 -9.15
CA MET A 34 -10.43 13.73 -10.46
C MET A 34 -10.89 12.61 -11.41
N LEU A 35 -11.03 11.37 -10.91
CA LEU A 35 -11.51 10.25 -11.72
C LEU A 35 -12.92 10.51 -12.28
N ASP A 36 -13.82 11.09 -11.48
CA ASP A 36 -15.15 11.49 -11.97
C ASP A 36 -15.07 12.61 -13.02
N ALA A 37 -14.15 13.57 -12.85
CA ALA A 37 -13.99 14.69 -13.77
C ALA A 37 -13.46 14.28 -15.15
N LEU A 38 -12.78 13.14 -15.26
CA LEU A 38 -12.30 12.58 -16.52
C LEU A 38 -13.43 11.99 -17.40
N ALA A 39 -14.63 11.78 -16.84
CA ALA A 39 -15.78 11.22 -17.56
C ALA A 39 -15.47 9.93 -18.34
N LEU A 40 -14.65 9.05 -17.75
CA LEU A 40 -14.23 7.78 -18.33
C LEU A 40 -15.42 6.83 -18.48
N ALA A 41 -15.43 6.02 -19.55
CA ALA A 41 -16.32 4.87 -19.62
C ALA A 41 -15.94 3.83 -18.55
N ASP A 42 -16.90 3.00 -18.11
CA ASP A 42 -16.71 2.08 -16.99
C ASP A 42 -15.47 1.18 -17.13
N GLY A 43 -15.27 0.56 -18.30
CA GLY A 43 -14.09 -0.28 -18.55
C GLY A 43 -12.76 0.49 -18.51
N GLN A 44 -12.75 1.77 -18.90
CA GLN A 44 -11.55 2.61 -18.78
C GLN A 44 -11.30 3.01 -17.32
N ARG A 45 -12.37 3.28 -16.56
CA ARG A 45 -12.29 3.58 -15.13
C ARG A 45 -11.71 2.40 -14.36
N GLU A 46 -12.15 1.18 -14.66
CA GLU A 46 -11.61 -0.05 -14.07
C GLU A 46 -10.11 -0.22 -14.38
N GLN A 47 -9.68 0.00 -15.63
CA GLN A 47 -8.27 -0.06 -16.01
C GLN A 47 -7.42 0.97 -15.26
N VAL A 48 -7.91 2.19 -15.10
CA VAL A 48 -7.22 3.23 -14.32
C VAL A 48 -7.14 2.86 -12.84
N LEU A 49 -8.22 2.33 -12.26
CA LEU A 49 -8.20 1.84 -10.87
C LEU A 49 -7.22 0.69 -10.68
N ALA A 50 -7.09 -0.22 -11.65
CA ALA A 50 -6.10 -1.30 -11.61
C ALA A 50 -4.66 -0.76 -11.63
N MET A 51 -4.36 0.24 -12.47
CA MET A 51 -3.04 0.91 -12.47
C MET A 51 -2.76 1.65 -11.15
N ILE A 52 -3.77 2.31 -10.58
CA ILE A 52 -3.64 2.97 -9.27
C ILE A 52 -3.37 1.94 -8.18
N ARG A 53 -4.06 0.79 -8.21
CA ARG A 53 -3.81 -0.30 -7.26
C ARG A 53 -2.37 -0.79 -7.32
N LEU A 54 -1.86 -1.02 -8.53
CA LEU A 54 -0.47 -1.42 -8.73
C LEU A 54 0.50 -0.37 -8.17
N ALA A 55 0.28 0.91 -8.45
CA ALA A 55 1.15 1.97 -7.93
C ALA A 55 1.13 2.07 -6.39
N ILE A 56 -0.03 1.87 -5.75
CA ILE A 56 -0.14 1.81 -4.28
C ILE A 56 0.65 0.61 -3.74
N ASP A 57 0.42 -0.57 -4.33
CA ASP A 57 1.07 -1.80 -3.88
C ASP A 57 2.60 -1.74 -4.05
N ASP A 58 3.09 -1.26 -5.20
CA ASP A 58 4.52 -1.07 -5.48
C ASP A 58 5.17 -0.08 -4.50
N THR A 59 4.50 1.05 -4.25
CA THR A 59 5.02 2.08 -3.33
C THR A 59 5.06 1.57 -1.89
N THR A 60 3.98 0.90 -1.45
CA THR A 60 3.92 0.30 -0.11
C THR A 60 4.98 -0.80 0.04
N TYR A 61 5.16 -1.64 -0.98
CA TYR A 61 6.19 -2.67 -0.98
C TYR A 61 7.59 -2.07 -0.88
N GLN A 62 7.90 -1.04 -1.70
CA GLN A 62 9.20 -0.38 -1.61
C GLN A 62 9.46 0.29 -0.26
N LEU A 63 8.44 0.91 0.33
CA LEU A 63 8.57 1.48 1.68
C LEU A 63 8.90 0.40 2.72
N VAL A 64 8.23 -0.76 2.65
CA VAL A 64 8.50 -1.88 3.55
C VAL A 64 9.89 -2.48 3.32
N CYS A 65 10.33 -2.68 2.09
CA CYS A 65 11.71 -3.08 1.79
C CYS A 65 12.74 -2.08 2.33
N GLY A 66 12.44 -0.79 2.22
CA GLY A 66 13.28 0.25 2.78
C GLY A 66 13.35 0.24 4.31
N ILE A 67 12.26 -0.12 5.00
CA ILE A 67 12.26 -0.31 6.46
C ILE A 67 13.07 -1.55 6.84
N GLU A 68 12.93 -2.65 6.10
CA GLU A 68 13.68 -3.90 6.29
C GLU A 68 15.14 -3.82 5.78
N GLY A 69 15.56 -2.66 5.25
CA GLY A 69 16.88 -2.44 4.67
C GLY A 69 17.20 -3.28 3.44
N SER A 70 16.23 -4.01 2.87
CA SER A 70 16.36 -4.75 1.62
C SER A 70 16.32 -3.85 0.38
N ALA A 71 15.92 -2.58 0.54
CA ALA A 71 16.05 -1.52 -0.46
C ALA A 71 16.49 -0.19 0.16
N SER A 72 16.92 0.76 -0.68
CA SER A 72 17.22 2.13 -0.23
C SER A 72 15.95 2.96 -0.06
N LEU A 73 15.86 3.74 1.02
CA LEU A 73 14.91 4.84 1.15
C LEU A 73 15.58 6.14 0.68
N GLY A 74 15.28 6.53 -0.57
CA GLY A 74 16.01 7.60 -1.25
C GLY A 74 17.47 7.21 -1.44
N ASP A 75 18.39 8.03 -0.95
CA ASP A 75 19.84 7.80 -1.09
C ASP A 75 20.45 7.03 0.10
N SER A 76 19.64 6.55 1.05
CA SER A 76 20.11 5.85 2.25
C SER A 76 19.54 4.45 2.33
N GLN A 77 20.41 3.46 2.55
CA GLN A 77 20.01 2.09 2.87
C GLN A 77 20.48 1.74 4.27
N GLN A 78 19.53 1.41 5.14
CA GLN A 78 19.77 1.07 6.55
C GLN A 78 18.67 0.11 6.99
N ASP A 79 18.98 -0.76 7.95
CA ASP A 79 17.96 -1.57 8.62
C ASP A 79 17.28 -0.73 9.69
N TYR A 80 15.96 -0.56 9.59
CA TYR A 80 15.16 0.07 10.64
C TYR A 80 14.52 -1.00 11.54
N THR A 81 14.25 -0.63 12.79
CA THR A 81 13.47 -1.47 13.70
C THR A 81 12.11 -0.83 13.93
N LEU A 82 11.05 -1.55 13.57
CA LEU A 82 9.69 -1.14 13.90
C LEU A 82 9.23 -1.86 15.17
N LEU A 83 8.81 -1.06 16.16
CA LEU A 83 8.21 -1.54 17.40
C LEU A 83 6.74 -1.13 17.43
N ASP A 84 5.88 -2.01 17.93
CA ASP A 84 4.52 -1.61 18.31
C ASP A 84 4.50 -0.90 19.68
N GLU A 85 3.31 -0.50 20.13
CA GLU A 85 3.12 0.23 21.39
C GLU A 85 3.48 -0.57 22.65
N ASP A 86 3.52 -1.90 22.54
CA ASP A 86 3.91 -2.81 23.61
C ASP A 86 5.42 -3.13 23.58
N GLY A 87 6.16 -2.60 22.59
CA GLY A 87 7.58 -2.85 22.39
C GLY A 87 7.90 -4.15 21.65
N ASN A 88 6.92 -4.81 21.02
CA ASN A 88 7.18 -5.98 20.17
C ASN A 88 7.82 -5.54 18.85
N THR A 89 8.90 -6.20 18.46
CA THR A 89 9.52 -5.99 17.15
C THR A 89 8.67 -6.61 16.03
N LEU A 90 8.42 -5.82 14.99
CA LEU A 90 7.66 -6.23 13.81
C LEU A 90 8.54 -6.54 12.60
N THR A 91 9.73 -5.94 12.51
CA THR A 91 10.70 -6.13 11.42
C THR A 91 11.41 -7.49 11.47
N GLY A 92 12.00 -7.90 10.36
CA GLY A 92 12.74 -9.14 10.14
C GLY A 92 12.18 -10.04 9.04
N ALA A 93 10.99 -9.73 8.50
CA ALA A 93 10.34 -10.50 7.44
C ALA A 93 9.17 -9.77 6.74
N LEU A 94 8.96 -8.47 7.00
CA LEU A 94 7.79 -7.73 6.53
C LEU A 94 7.72 -7.66 5.00
N ASP A 95 8.85 -7.52 4.33
CA ASP A 95 8.95 -7.48 2.87
C ASP A 95 8.50 -8.81 2.24
N ASN A 96 9.01 -9.94 2.73
CA ASN A 96 8.61 -11.27 2.26
C ASN A 96 7.11 -11.51 2.50
N LEU A 97 6.63 -11.22 3.72
CA LEU A 97 5.21 -11.36 4.06
C LEU A 97 4.31 -10.50 3.18
N LEU A 98 4.73 -9.27 2.87
CA LEU A 98 3.98 -8.38 1.98
C LEU A 98 4.01 -8.87 0.54
N TYR A 99 5.16 -9.34 0.05
CA TYR A 99 5.27 -9.89 -1.30
C TYR A 99 4.31 -11.07 -1.53
N GLU A 100 4.30 -12.04 -0.61
CA GLU A 100 3.37 -13.18 -0.63
C GLU A 100 1.91 -12.71 -0.58
N ARG A 101 1.62 -11.66 0.20
CA ARG A 101 0.26 -11.14 0.37
C ARG A 101 -0.27 -10.41 -0.87
N LEU A 102 0.60 -9.77 -1.63
CA LEU A 102 0.28 -9.02 -2.84
C LEU A 102 0.29 -9.90 -4.10
N ASN A 103 1.02 -11.02 -4.08
CA ASN A 103 1.18 -11.95 -5.21
C ASN A 103 0.76 -13.39 -4.81
N PRO A 104 -0.54 -13.66 -4.64
CA PRO A 104 -1.07 -14.97 -4.24
C PRO A 104 -1.02 -16.03 -5.35
#